data_AF-A0A820XQ80-F1
#
_entry.id   AF-A0A820XQ80-F1
#
_cell.length_a   1.000
_cell.length_b   1.000
_cell.length_c   1.000
_cell.angle_alpha   90.00
_cell.angle_beta   90.00
_cell.angle_gamma   90.00
#
_symmetry.space_group_name_H-M   'P 1'
#
loop_
_entity.id
_entity.type
_entity.pdbx_description
1 polymer ?
#
loop_
_entity_poly.entity_id
_entity_poly.type
_entity_poly.pdbx_seq_one_letter_code
_entity_poly.pdbx_strand_id
1 'polypeptide(L)'
;MDKRRRAKSQKIARQNDEFKTEDNKRRAEAHKIERQNDEFKTEENKKRAEALKIKREEEEYKEEERRRNALRMQNNRDKYKNNFDVMKSNYALKIKEGPTHICSCCDGLWFEYSIREFTAEMLTNKGLKKEFIDTVCYLKNTIIKLCVTCRKDIMLNKVPNLCLSNGLAFYEVPD
;
A
#
# COMPACT_ATOMS: atom_id res chain seq x y z
N MET A 1 -39.25 28.26 -29.09
CA MET A 1 -38.65 28.94 -27.92
C MET A 1 -37.37 29.65 -28.35
N ASP A 2 -37.26 30.95 -28.07
CA ASP A 2 -36.24 31.87 -28.58
C ASP A 2 -34.84 31.66 -27.93
N LYS A 3 -33.79 31.51 -28.75
CA LYS A 3 -32.40 31.24 -28.32
C LYS A 3 -31.86 32.28 -27.34
N ARG A 4 -32.31 33.54 -27.46
CA ARG A 4 -31.93 34.65 -26.55
C ARG A 4 -32.45 34.46 -25.13
N ARG A 5 -33.65 33.87 -24.96
CA ARG A 5 -34.25 33.58 -23.65
C ARG A 5 -33.48 32.47 -22.92
N ARG A 6 -33.05 31.43 -23.66
CA ARG A 6 -32.23 30.33 -23.12
C ARG A 6 -30.87 30.81 -22.62
N ALA A 7 -30.18 31.65 -23.40
CA ALA A 7 -28.88 32.19 -23.02
C ALA A 7 -28.92 33.09 -21.77
N LYS A 8 -29.96 33.93 -21.63
CA LYS A 8 -30.18 34.74 -20.42
C LYS A 8 -30.46 33.88 -19.18
N SER A 9 -31.32 32.87 -19.30
CA SER A 9 -31.63 31.90 -18.24
C SER A 9 -30.37 31.16 -17.78
N GLN A 10 -29.52 30.73 -18.71
CA GLN A 10 -28.26 30.04 -18.39
C GLN A 10 -27.24 30.94 -17.69
N LYS A 11 -27.21 32.23 -18.04
CA LYS A 11 -26.33 33.22 -17.40
C LYS A 11 -26.75 33.50 -15.94
N ILE A 12 -28.06 33.54 -15.67
CA ILE A 12 -28.62 33.70 -14.32
C ILE A 12 -28.37 32.43 -13.48
N ALA A 13 -28.58 31.23 -14.04
CA ALA A 13 -28.31 29.97 -13.35
C ALA A 13 -26.83 29.83 -12.93
N ARG A 14 -25.88 30.28 -13.77
CA ARG A 14 -24.44 30.28 -13.46
C ARG A 14 -24.01 31.24 -12.35
N GLN A 15 -24.88 32.14 -11.90
CA GLN A 15 -24.62 33.00 -10.74
C GLN A 15 -25.05 32.35 -9.41
N ASN A 16 -25.88 31.31 -9.45
CA ASN A 16 -26.27 30.55 -8.27
C ASN A 16 -25.12 29.61 -7.84
N ASP A 17 -24.70 29.70 -6.59
CA ASP A 17 -23.59 28.92 -6.03
C ASP A 17 -23.90 27.42 -5.89
N GLU A 18 -25.17 27.06 -5.68
CA GLU A 18 -25.62 25.66 -5.67
C GLU A 18 -25.51 25.04 -7.08
N PHE A 19 -25.86 25.81 -8.11
CA PHE A 19 -25.67 25.38 -9.49
C PHE A 19 -24.18 25.26 -9.86
N LYS A 20 -23.32 26.19 -9.37
CA LYS A 20 -21.87 26.10 -9.60
C LYS A 20 -21.24 24.88 -8.94
N THR A 21 -21.62 24.60 -7.69
CA THR A 21 -21.10 23.45 -6.94
C THR A 21 -21.50 22.13 -7.57
N GLU A 22 -22.75 22.01 -8.03
CA GLU A 22 -23.22 20.81 -8.72
C GLU A 22 -22.58 20.64 -10.11
N ASP A 23 -22.42 21.73 -10.88
CA ASP A 23 -21.69 21.68 -12.16
C ASP A 23 -20.22 21.29 -11.96
N ASN A 24 -19.58 21.78 -10.89
CA ASN A 24 -18.21 21.41 -10.55
C ASN A 24 -18.09 19.93 -10.16
N LYS A 25 -19.01 19.40 -9.36
CA LYS A 25 -19.04 17.96 -9.03
C LYS A 25 -19.19 17.11 -10.28
N ARG A 26 -20.14 17.45 -11.14
CA ARG A 26 -20.37 16.75 -12.41
C ARG A 26 -19.15 16.77 -13.32
N ARG A 27 -18.45 17.91 -13.41
CA ARG A 27 -17.18 18.02 -14.16
C ARG A 27 -16.07 17.18 -13.53
N ALA A 28 -15.94 17.20 -12.21
CA ALA A 28 -14.94 16.40 -11.51
C ALA A 28 -15.17 14.90 -11.72
N GLU A 29 -16.43 14.46 -11.72
CA GLU A 29 -16.82 13.07 -11.94
C GLU A 29 -16.60 12.65 -13.40
N ALA A 30 -16.96 13.51 -14.36
CA ALA A 30 -16.63 13.30 -15.78
C ALA A 30 -15.11 13.17 -16.00
N HIS A 31 -14.31 14.05 -15.39
CA HIS A 31 -12.84 13.95 -15.44
C HIS A 31 -12.30 12.70 -14.76
N LYS A 32 -12.96 12.21 -13.70
CA LYS A 32 -12.56 10.96 -13.03
C LYS A 32 -12.76 9.77 -13.95
N ILE A 33 -13.87 9.73 -14.69
CA ILE A 33 -14.18 8.69 -15.69
C ILE A 33 -13.20 8.78 -16.87
N GLU A 34 -12.94 9.98 -17.39
CA GLU A 34 -11.99 10.19 -18.49
C GLU A 34 -10.57 9.73 -18.12
N ARG A 35 -10.12 9.99 -16.89
CA ARG A 35 -8.83 9.48 -16.39
C ARG A 35 -8.78 7.97 -16.17
N GLN A 36 -9.89 7.25 -16.25
CA GLN A 36 -9.87 5.78 -16.27
C GLN A 36 -9.56 5.23 -17.66
N ASN A 37 -9.73 6.02 -18.72
CA ASN A 37 -9.36 5.63 -20.07
C ASN A 37 -7.83 5.60 -20.23
N ASP A 38 -7.30 4.42 -20.54
CA ASP A 38 -5.85 4.21 -20.71
C ASP A 38 -5.30 4.89 -21.96
N GLU A 39 -6.06 4.96 -23.05
CA GLU A 39 -5.66 5.68 -24.26
C GLU A 39 -5.50 7.18 -23.98
N PHE A 40 -6.47 7.77 -23.26
CA PHE A 40 -6.39 9.16 -22.82
C PHE A 40 -5.16 9.42 -21.93
N LYS A 41 -4.91 8.55 -20.94
CA LYS A 41 -3.72 8.63 -20.08
C LYS A 41 -2.42 8.55 -20.88
N THR A 42 -2.32 7.61 -21.82
CA THR A 42 -1.10 7.44 -22.60
C THR A 42 -0.80 8.67 -23.45
N GLU A 43 -1.83 9.26 -24.07
CA GLU A 43 -1.67 10.46 -24.89
C GLU A 43 -1.35 11.71 -24.06
N GLU A 44 -1.99 11.87 -22.88
CA GLU A 44 -1.64 12.94 -21.94
C GLU A 44 -0.18 12.83 -21.47
N ASN A 45 0.27 11.60 -21.18
CA ASN A 45 1.64 11.33 -20.77
C ASN A 45 2.66 11.64 -21.88
N LYS A 46 2.36 11.31 -23.15
CA LYS A 46 3.22 11.66 -24.29
C LYS A 46 3.38 13.17 -24.42
N LYS A 47 2.27 13.92 -24.42
CA LYS A 47 2.28 15.40 -24.50
C LYS A 47 3.08 16.01 -23.36
N ARG A 48 2.91 15.48 -22.13
CA ARG A 48 3.67 15.94 -20.97
C ARG A 48 5.16 15.65 -21.11
N ALA A 49 5.54 14.49 -21.65
CA ALA A 49 6.92 14.13 -21.88
C ALA A 49 7.58 15.02 -22.94
N GLU A 50 6.87 15.34 -24.02
CA GLU A 50 7.35 16.26 -25.06
C GLU A 50 7.54 17.68 -24.52
N ALA A 51 6.56 18.21 -23.78
CA ALA A 51 6.69 19.52 -23.13
C ALA A 51 7.87 19.57 -22.15
N LEU A 52 8.15 18.47 -21.45
CA LEU A 52 9.32 18.36 -20.57
C LEU A 52 10.64 18.31 -21.35
N LYS A 53 10.69 17.68 -22.54
CA LYS A 53 11.88 17.70 -23.39
C LYS A 53 12.22 19.13 -23.81
N ILE A 54 11.23 19.90 -24.26
CA ILE A 54 11.41 21.30 -24.67
C ILE A 54 11.91 22.15 -23.49
N LYS A 55 11.29 22.03 -22.31
CA LYS A 55 11.77 22.74 -21.10
C LYS A 55 13.19 22.38 -20.72
N ARG A 56 13.60 21.13 -20.92
CA ARG A 56 14.98 20.68 -20.70
C ARG A 56 15.97 21.17 -21.76
N GLU A 57 15.57 21.96 -22.75
CA GLU A 57 16.52 22.68 -23.60
C GLU A 57 17.02 23.96 -22.92
N GLU A 58 16.21 24.54 -22.02
CA GLU A 58 16.57 25.71 -21.21
C GLU A 58 17.57 25.33 -20.11
N GLU A 59 18.75 25.94 -20.11
CA GLU A 59 19.82 25.64 -19.14
C GLU A 59 19.40 25.94 -17.69
N GLU A 60 18.65 27.02 -17.45
CA GLU A 60 18.13 27.36 -16.12
C GLU A 60 17.22 26.24 -15.58
N TYR A 61 16.34 25.70 -16.42
CA TYR A 61 15.47 24.59 -16.05
C TYR A 61 16.27 23.32 -15.73
N LYS A 62 17.31 23.01 -16.53
CA LYS A 62 18.20 21.85 -16.26
C LYS A 62 18.93 22.00 -14.93
N GLU A 63 19.41 23.19 -14.61
CA GLU A 63 20.14 23.44 -13.37
C GLU A 63 19.23 23.32 -12.14
N GLU A 64 18.03 23.91 -12.21
CA GLU A 64 17.03 23.79 -11.14
C GLU A 64 16.50 22.36 -10.99
N GLU A 65 16.33 21.60 -12.08
CA GLU A 65 16.00 20.17 -12.03
C GLU A 65 17.12 19.35 -11.34
N ARG A 66 18.40 19.62 -11.68
CA ARG A 66 19.55 18.98 -11.02
C ARG A 66 19.60 19.30 -9.52
N ARG A 67 19.41 20.56 -9.15
CA ARG A 67 19.38 21.00 -7.75
C ARG A 67 18.28 20.32 -6.96
N ARG A 68 17.05 20.28 -7.49
CA ARG A 68 15.91 19.58 -6.86
C ARG A 68 16.17 18.09 -6.71
N ASN A 69 16.77 17.45 -7.72
CA ASN A 69 17.11 16.03 -7.63
C ASN A 69 18.20 15.77 -6.57
N ALA A 70 19.25 16.60 -6.51
CA ALA A 70 20.29 16.52 -5.49
C ALA A 70 19.71 16.67 -4.07
N LEU A 71 18.84 17.65 -3.86
CA LEU A 71 18.14 17.85 -2.58
C LEU A 71 17.26 16.65 -2.22
N ARG A 72 16.52 16.09 -3.19
CA ARG A 72 15.71 14.87 -2.99
C ARG A 72 16.58 13.68 -2.59
N MET A 73 17.72 13.50 -3.25
CA MET A 73 18.66 12.41 -2.95
C MET A 73 19.29 12.58 -1.58
N GLN A 74 19.66 13.82 -1.20
CA GLN A 74 20.16 14.14 0.13
C GLN A 74 19.10 13.87 1.20
N ASN A 75 17.89 14.39 1.03
CA ASN A 75 16.79 14.17 1.97
C ASN A 75 16.45 12.69 2.13
N ASN A 76 16.46 11.92 1.04
CA ASN A 76 16.31 10.47 1.12
C ASN A 76 17.46 9.83 1.89
N ARG A 77 18.71 10.22 1.61
CA ARG A 77 19.87 9.70 2.32
C ARG A 77 19.79 10.00 3.81
N ASP A 78 19.43 11.22 4.20
CA ASP A 78 19.29 11.64 5.60
C ASP A 78 18.10 10.96 6.29
N LYS A 79 16.98 10.79 5.58
CA LYS A 79 15.81 10.02 6.08
C LYS A 79 16.15 8.57 6.42
N TYR A 80 17.07 7.96 5.67
CA TYR A 80 17.53 6.59 5.88
C TYR A 80 18.93 6.50 6.50
N LYS A 81 19.48 7.64 6.96
CA LYS A 81 20.75 7.71 7.69
C LYS A 81 20.47 7.25 9.11
N ASN A 82 20.16 5.98 9.24
CA ASN A 82 20.05 5.30 10.50
C ASN A 82 21.44 5.35 11.14
N ASN A 83 21.59 6.22 12.15
CA ASN A 83 22.81 6.27 12.94
C ASN A 83 23.06 4.85 13.48
N PHE A 84 24.23 4.28 13.16
CA PHE A 84 24.59 2.93 13.57
C PHE A 84 24.41 2.73 15.08
N ASP A 85 24.71 3.75 15.87
CA ASP A 85 24.54 3.73 17.33
C ASP A 85 23.07 3.63 17.75
N VAL A 86 22.17 4.30 17.02
CA VAL A 86 20.72 4.20 17.25
C VAL A 86 20.23 2.80 16.91
N MET A 87 20.69 2.22 15.80
CA MET A 87 20.35 0.84 15.42
C MET A 87 20.87 -0.18 16.43
N LYS A 88 22.12 -0.04 16.87
CA LYS A 88 22.75 -0.88 17.89
C LYS A 88 22.00 -0.81 19.22
N SER A 89 21.60 0.40 19.63
CA SER A 89 20.84 0.61 20.87
C SER A 89 19.45 -0.02 20.78
N ASN A 90 18.73 0.22 19.66
CA ASN A 90 17.43 -0.38 19.42
C ASN A 90 17.48 -1.92 19.38
N TYR A 91 18.51 -2.49 18.75
CA TYR A 91 18.72 -3.92 18.72
C TYR A 91 18.95 -4.49 20.13
N ALA A 92 19.83 -3.85 20.92
CA ALA A 92 20.10 -4.29 22.28
C ALA A 92 18.87 -4.23 23.19
N LEU A 93 18.02 -3.21 23.04
CA LEU A 93 16.75 -3.10 23.77
C LEU A 93 15.79 -4.23 23.39
N LYS A 94 15.58 -4.47 22.10
CA LYS A 94 14.66 -5.51 21.61
C LYS A 94 15.09 -6.92 22.00
N ILE A 95 16.39 -7.20 22.02
CA ILE A 95 16.88 -8.51 22.51
C ILE A 95 16.53 -8.74 23.97
N LYS A 96 16.60 -7.69 24.81
CA LYS A 96 16.27 -7.82 26.24
C LYS A 96 14.79 -8.10 26.49
N GLU A 97 13.90 -7.57 25.64
CA GLU A 97 12.47 -7.89 25.69
C GLU A 97 12.20 -9.36 25.37
N GLY A 98 12.99 -9.92 24.45
CA GLY A 98 12.89 -11.32 24.04
C GLY A 98 11.67 -11.63 23.17
N PRO A 99 11.62 -12.82 22.56
CA PRO A 99 10.48 -13.25 21.78
C PRO A 99 9.38 -13.79 22.70
N THR A 100 8.37 -12.98 23.01
CA THR A 100 7.27 -13.34 23.92
C THR A 100 5.95 -13.65 23.20
N HIS A 101 5.86 -13.41 21.89
CA HIS A 101 4.63 -13.58 21.14
C HIS A 101 4.59 -14.94 20.44
N ILE A 102 3.61 -15.76 20.80
CA ILE A 102 3.43 -17.10 20.26
C ILE A 102 2.66 -17.04 18.94
N CYS A 103 3.16 -17.74 17.92
CA CYS A 103 2.47 -17.90 16.64
C CYS A 103 1.36 -18.96 16.74
N SER A 104 0.11 -18.62 16.41
CA SER A 104 -1.04 -19.51 16.38
C SER A 104 -0.91 -20.70 15.42
N CYS A 105 0.04 -20.64 14.47
CA CYS A 105 0.23 -21.69 13.46
C CYS A 105 1.39 -22.65 13.78
N CYS A 106 2.56 -22.10 14.13
CA CYS A 106 3.77 -22.89 14.37
C CYS A 106 4.18 -22.99 15.83
N ASP A 107 3.47 -22.31 16.75
CA ASP A 107 3.76 -22.22 18.19
C ASP A 107 5.17 -21.68 18.55
N GLY A 108 5.91 -21.23 17.55
CA GLY A 108 7.19 -20.55 17.76
C GLY A 108 7.00 -19.23 18.51
N LEU A 109 7.99 -18.90 19.32
CA LEU A 109 8.13 -17.61 20.01
C LEU A 109 8.76 -16.58 19.08
N TRP A 110 8.15 -15.39 19.01
CA TRP A 110 8.57 -14.30 18.14
C TRP A 110 8.58 -12.96 18.87
N PHE A 111 9.42 -12.05 18.38
CA PHE A 111 9.32 -10.64 18.75
C PHE A 111 8.03 -10.03 18.21
N GLU A 112 7.51 -9.01 18.89
CA GLU A 112 6.29 -8.30 18.51
C GLU A 112 6.28 -7.87 17.04
N TYR A 113 7.39 -7.30 16.56
CA TYR A 113 7.51 -6.81 15.18
C TYR A 113 7.43 -7.92 14.12
N SER A 114 7.70 -9.18 14.50
CA SER A 114 7.63 -10.36 13.64
C SER A 114 6.26 -11.04 13.63
N ILE A 115 5.30 -10.57 14.44
CA ILE A 115 3.93 -11.08 14.49
C ILE A 115 2.96 -10.11 13.82
N ARG A 116 1.90 -10.66 13.23
CA ARG A 116 0.74 -9.90 12.78
C ARG A 116 -0.52 -10.55 13.34
N GLU A 117 -1.44 -9.71 13.78
CA GLU A 117 -2.70 -10.13 14.39
C GLU A 117 -3.83 -10.13 13.37
N PHE A 118 -4.69 -11.14 13.46
CA PHE A 118 -5.86 -11.33 12.61
C PHE A 118 -7.01 -11.86 13.45
N THR A 119 -8.23 -11.62 12.99
CA THR A 119 -9.40 -12.41 13.38
C THR A 119 -9.69 -13.47 12.32
N ALA A 120 -10.39 -14.53 12.70
CA ALA A 120 -10.85 -15.54 11.74
C ALA A 120 -11.69 -14.92 10.60
N GLU A 121 -12.49 -13.89 10.92
CA GLU A 121 -13.27 -13.12 9.95
C GLU A 121 -12.38 -12.39 8.95
N MET A 122 -11.30 -11.74 9.39
CA MET A 122 -10.35 -11.06 8.50
C MET A 122 -9.70 -12.04 7.51
N LEU A 123 -9.38 -13.25 7.97
CA LEU A 123 -8.82 -14.30 7.11
C LEU A 123 -9.88 -14.84 6.13
N THR A 124 -11.11 -15.01 6.59
CA THR A 124 -12.24 -15.45 5.75
C THR A 124 -12.56 -14.42 4.67
N ASN A 125 -12.56 -13.13 5.01
CA ASN A 125 -12.76 -12.03 4.05
C ASN A 125 -11.64 -11.94 3.00
N LYS A 126 -10.47 -12.54 3.26
CA LYS A 126 -9.38 -12.69 2.29
C LYS A 126 -9.53 -13.92 1.38
N GLY A 127 -10.63 -14.66 1.51
CA GLY A 127 -10.93 -15.84 0.69
C GLY A 127 -10.42 -17.15 1.26
N LEU A 128 -9.95 -17.18 2.52
CA LEU A 128 -9.53 -18.43 3.17
C LEU A 128 -10.75 -19.16 3.74
N LYS A 129 -10.81 -20.49 3.54
CA LYS A 129 -11.88 -21.32 4.09
C LYS A 129 -11.73 -21.44 5.60
N LYS A 130 -12.85 -21.42 6.32
CA LYS A 130 -12.87 -21.56 7.79
C LYS A 130 -12.19 -22.85 8.25
N GLU A 131 -12.47 -23.98 7.59
CA GLU A 131 -11.85 -25.28 7.87
C GLU A 131 -10.33 -25.24 7.71
N PHE A 132 -9.83 -24.53 6.70
CA PHE A 132 -8.39 -24.34 6.50
C PHE A 132 -7.78 -23.52 7.62
N ILE A 133 -8.44 -22.41 8.01
CA ILE A 133 -8.00 -21.56 9.13
C ILE A 133 -7.94 -22.38 10.43
N ASP A 134 -8.98 -23.14 10.74
CA ASP A 134 -9.07 -23.98 11.93
C ASP A 134 -8.02 -25.09 11.95
N THR A 135 -7.60 -25.57 10.76
CA THR A 135 -6.53 -26.57 10.60
C THR A 135 -5.15 -25.97 10.79
N VAL A 136 -4.87 -24.81 10.17
CA VAL A 136 -3.51 -24.22 10.21
C VAL A 136 -3.25 -23.38 11.47
N CYS A 137 -4.29 -22.84 12.10
CA CYS A 137 -4.18 -22.09 13.35
C CYS A 137 -4.45 -23.02 14.54
N TYR A 138 -3.45 -23.86 14.83
CA TYR A 138 -3.52 -24.85 15.90
C TYR A 138 -3.91 -24.27 17.26
N LEU A 139 -3.37 -23.10 17.62
CA LEU A 139 -3.80 -22.39 18.83
C LEU A 139 -5.09 -21.62 18.55
N LYS A 140 -6.19 -22.13 19.09
CA LYS A 140 -7.56 -21.61 18.92
C LYS A 140 -7.84 -20.38 19.78
N ASN A 141 -7.04 -19.34 19.60
CA ASN A 141 -7.24 -18.04 20.25
C ASN A 141 -8.22 -17.17 19.47
N THR A 142 -8.91 -16.25 20.14
CA THR A 142 -9.78 -15.25 19.50
C THR A 142 -8.99 -14.34 18.56
N ILE A 143 -7.77 -13.98 18.97
CA ILE A 143 -6.80 -13.24 18.16
C ILE A 143 -5.78 -14.24 17.62
N ILE A 144 -5.76 -14.39 16.30
CA ILE A 144 -4.82 -15.25 15.58
C ILE A 144 -3.53 -14.44 15.38
N LYS A 145 -2.44 -14.89 16.00
CA LYS A 145 -1.11 -14.28 15.88
C LYS A 145 -0.28 -15.08 14.89
N LEU A 146 0.09 -14.51 13.75
CA LEU A 146 0.90 -15.21 12.73
C LEU A 146 2.26 -14.57 12.59
N CYS A 147 3.32 -15.39 12.63
CA CYS A 147 4.65 -14.93 12.25
C CYS A 147 4.72 -14.63 10.76
N VAL A 148 5.71 -13.83 10.35
CA VAL A 148 5.89 -13.41 8.95
C VAL A 148 5.89 -14.61 7.98
N THR A 149 6.55 -15.71 8.36
CA THR A 149 6.64 -16.93 7.54
C THR A 149 5.30 -17.64 7.42
N CYS A 150 4.64 -17.97 8.53
CA CYS A 150 3.34 -18.66 8.50
C CYS A 150 2.29 -17.82 7.79
N ARG A 151 2.26 -16.51 8.04
CA ARG A 151 1.37 -15.58 7.35
C ARG A 151 1.55 -15.66 5.84
N LYS A 152 2.79 -15.67 5.34
CA LYS A 152 3.08 -15.71 3.90
C LYS A 152 2.44 -16.93 3.26
N ASP A 153 2.65 -18.11 3.83
CA ASP A 153 2.14 -19.37 3.27
C ASP A 153 0.62 -19.49 3.41
N ILE A 154 0.06 -19.12 4.58
CA ILE A 154 -1.40 -19.14 4.82
C ILE A 154 -2.14 -18.23 3.83
N MET A 155 -1.59 -17.05 3.53
CA MET A 155 -2.20 -16.12 2.57
C MET A 155 -2.17 -16.64 1.13
N LEU A 156 -1.33 -17.63 0.85
CA LEU A 156 -1.28 -18.36 -0.42
C LEU A 156 -2.13 -19.65 -0.38
N ASN A 157 -2.96 -19.82 0.66
CA ASN A 157 -3.75 -21.02 0.90
C ASN A 157 -2.90 -22.31 0.96
N LYS A 158 -1.66 -22.18 1.45
CA LYS A 158 -0.68 -23.27 1.62
C LYS A 158 -0.46 -23.53 3.11
N VAL A 159 -0.41 -24.79 3.51
CA VAL A 159 0.00 -25.17 4.88
C VAL A 159 1.48 -24.85 5.07
N PRO A 160 1.86 -24.02 6.06
CA PRO A 160 3.27 -23.71 6.32
C PRO A 160 4.05 -24.96 6.72
N ASN A 161 5.33 -25.07 6.33
CA ASN A 161 6.15 -26.24 6.67
C ASN A 161 6.27 -26.46 8.19
N LEU A 162 6.45 -25.36 8.94
CA LEU A 162 6.55 -25.37 10.40
C LEU A 162 5.17 -25.38 11.11
N CYS A 163 4.09 -25.71 10.41
CA CYS A 163 2.76 -25.73 11.01
C CYS A 163 2.62 -26.90 11.98
N LEU A 164 2.05 -26.69 13.17
CA LEU A 164 1.86 -27.79 14.12
C LEU A 164 0.94 -28.89 13.58
N SER A 165 -0.07 -28.53 12.79
CA SER A 165 -1.04 -29.51 12.29
C SER A 165 -0.49 -30.45 11.22
N ASN A 166 0.68 -30.17 10.64
CA ASN A 166 1.36 -31.09 9.71
C ASN A 166 2.49 -31.89 10.39
N GLY A 167 2.62 -31.82 11.72
CA GLY A 167 3.66 -32.52 12.47
C GLY A 167 5.05 -31.88 12.36
N LEU A 168 5.14 -30.59 11.98
CA LEU A 168 6.39 -29.88 11.73
C LEU A 168 7.21 -30.55 10.61
N ALA A 169 6.67 -30.58 9.40
CA ALA A 169 7.31 -31.22 8.25
C ALA A 169 8.77 -30.78 8.07
N PHE A 170 9.71 -31.68 8.40
CA PHE A 170 11.14 -31.53 8.14
C PHE A 170 11.44 -31.89 6.69
N TYR A 171 12.48 -31.27 6.12
CA TYR A 171 12.98 -31.67 4.80
C TYR A 171 13.59 -33.07 4.89
N GLU A 172 13.41 -33.88 3.85
CA GLU A 172 14.16 -35.12 3.70
C GLU A 172 15.66 -34.76 3.61
N VAL A 173 16.45 -35.38 4.47
CA VAL A 173 17.91 -35.24 4.43
C VAL A 173 18.40 -36.07 3.24
N PRO A 174 19.10 -35.46 2.26
CA PRO A 174 19.66 -36.23 1.14
C PRO A 174 20.65 -37.29 1.64
N ASP A 175 20.64 -38.46 1.00
CA ASP A 175 21.60 -39.55 1.23
C ASP A 175 23.07 -39.12 0.99
#